data_AF-A0A2M6WNH2-F1
#
_entry.id   AF-A0A2M6WNH2-F1
#
_cell.length_a   1.000
_cell.length_b   1.000
_cell.length_c   1.000
_cell.angle_alpha   90.00
_cell.angle_beta   90.00
_cell.angle_gamma   90.00
#
_symmetry.space_group_name_H-M   'P 1'
#
loop_
_entity.id
_entity.type
_entity.pdbx_description
1 polymer ?
#
loop_
_entity_poly.entity_id
_entity_poly.type
_entity_poly.pdbx_seq_one_letter_code
_entity_poly.pdbx_strand_id
1 'polypeptide(L)'
;MSYIDDIPLFRDMNKNPDVYNLPLDKATKESIQGEKPADLKSIERRESKKKIEKLGPLAANYREVIEALTDIRLKPEFSSHDPENKVLAERRKIVLGFLRQILDDVQRYVTVVNSFNIIYNSQNDTKDSEEYASNLKNVDSERRIIHNRLISDLKIFVRLVNINFNADFDFNSRFGAERQMPDRKNLSDSELREALNKRDYIKFDQKNFLLGDLPTNSSLEREAIKEWAFGLYGDLANLDDDLKEALQNKDPN
;
A
#
# COMPACT_ATOMS: atom_id res chain seq x y z
N MET A 1 20.84 -4.17 -8.42
CA MET A 1 19.78 -5.05 -7.88
C MET A 1 18.47 -4.58 -8.49
N SER A 2 17.63 -5.50 -8.93
CA SER A 2 16.37 -5.15 -9.60
C SER A 2 15.35 -4.75 -8.54
N TYR A 3 14.59 -3.71 -8.84
CA TYR A 3 13.38 -3.23 -8.16
C TYR A 3 12.42 -4.34 -7.65
N ILE A 4 12.49 -5.51 -8.27
CA ILE A 4 11.55 -6.63 -8.13
C ILE A 4 11.89 -7.53 -6.94
N ASP A 5 13.11 -7.49 -6.40
CA ASP A 5 13.56 -8.49 -5.43
C ASP A 5 12.97 -8.29 -4.02
N ASP A 6 12.54 -7.07 -3.68
CA ASP A 6 12.01 -6.73 -2.35
C ASP A 6 10.49 -6.90 -2.23
N ILE A 7 9.73 -6.74 -3.31
CA ILE A 7 8.27 -6.91 -3.28
C ILE A 7 7.85 -8.31 -2.79
N PRO A 8 8.50 -9.41 -3.20
CA PRO A 8 8.28 -10.73 -2.62
C PRO A 8 8.49 -10.78 -1.10
N LEU A 9 9.52 -10.11 -0.58
CA LEU A 9 9.76 -10.01 0.87
C LEU A 9 8.61 -9.29 1.55
N PHE A 10 8.20 -8.11 1.09
CA PHE A 10 7.09 -7.37 1.70
C PHE A 10 5.75 -8.10 1.59
N ARG A 11 5.53 -8.88 0.51
CA ARG A 11 4.40 -9.80 0.39
C ARG A 11 4.43 -10.88 1.46
N ASP A 12 5.60 -11.45 1.72
CA ASP A 12 5.76 -12.46 2.77
C ASP A 12 5.58 -11.86 4.16
N MET A 13 6.14 -10.68 4.42
CA MET A 13 5.92 -9.92 5.66
C MET A 13 4.44 -9.60 5.90
N ASN A 14 3.67 -9.38 4.82
CA ASN A 14 2.22 -9.21 4.92
C ASN A 14 1.48 -10.48 5.27
N LYS A 15 1.98 -11.64 4.84
CA LYS A 15 1.38 -12.94 5.12
C LYS A 15 1.79 -13.50 6.49
N ASN A 16 3.04 -13.24 6.90
CA ASN A 16 3.68 -13.84 8.06
C ASN A 16 4.23 -12.79 9.06
N PRO A 17 3.44 -11.77 9.46
CA PRO A 17 3.96 -10.63 10.21
C PRO A 17 4.62 -10.95 11.57
N ASP A 18 4.22 -12.04 12.23
CA ASP A 18 4.84 -12.52 13.49
C ASP A 18 6.31 -12.96 13.27
N VAL A 19 6.64 -13.56 12.13
CA VAL A 19 8.01 -13.98 11.77
C VAL A 19 8.95 -12.77 11.70
N TYR A 20 8.40 -11.60 11.38
CA TYR A 20 9.16 -10.37 11.16
C TYR A 20 9.07 -9.38 12.33
N ASN A 21 8.54 -9.81 13.49
CA ASN A 21 8.34 -8.96 14.67
C ASN A 21 7.56 -7.67 14.37
N LEU A 22 6.60 -7.73 13.45
CA LEU A 22 5.78 -6.58 13.11
C LEU A 22 4.67 -6.40 14.14
N PRO A 23 4.35 -5.15 14.52
CA PRO A 23 3.24 -4.89 15.42
C PRO A 23 1.97 -5.24 14.66
N LEU A 24 1.20 -6.17 15.20
CA LEU A 24 -0.13 -6.49 14.71
C LEU A 24 -1.10 -6.15 15.81
N ASP A 25 -2.20 -5.52 15.43
CA ASP A 25 -3.35 -5.45 16.31
C ASP A 25 -3.86 -6.88 16.60
N LYS A 26 -4.51 -7.02 17.75
CA LYS A 26 -4.99 -8.30 18.26
C LYS A 26 -5.98 -8.98 17.29
N ALA A 27 -6.83 -8.22 16.61
CA ALA A 27 -7.83 -8.76 15.70
C ALA A 27 -7.19 -9.35 14.43
N THR A 28 -6.14 -8.71 13.93
CA THR A 28 -5.35 -9.19 12.79
C THR A 28 -4.58 -10.47 13.14
N LYS A 29 -3.98 -10.56 14.34
CA LYS A 29 -3.33 -11.80 14.82
C LYS A 29 -4.30 -12.97 14.89
N GLU A 30 -5.44 -12.75 15.52
CA GLU A 30 -6.46 -13.79 15.72
C GLU A 30 -7.05 -14.25 14.37
N SER A 31 -7.28 -13.32 13.43
CA SER A 31 -7.74 -13.65 12.07
C SER A 31 -6.75 -14.50 11.27
N ILE A 32 -5.44 -14.32 11.44
CA ILE A 32 -4.41 -15.10 10.73
C ILE A 32 -4.29 -16.51 11.32
N GLN A 33 -4.46 -16.65 12.63
CA GLN A 33 -4.34 -17.93 13.35
C GLN A 33 -5.59 -18.81 13.21
N GLY A 34 -6.64 -18.33 12.52
CA GLY A 34 -7.89 -19.08 12.34
C GLY A 34 -8.74 -19.19 13.60
N GLU A 35 -8.30 -18.57 14.70
CA GLU A 35 -9.11 -18.38 15.90
C GLU A 35 -10.14 -17.31 15.56
N LYS A 36 -11.43 -17.61 15.69
CA LYS A 36 -12.45 -16.56 15.61
C LYS A 36 -12.42 -15.80 16.94
N PRO A 37 -12.04 -14.50 16.98
CA PRO A 37 -12.29 -13.70 18.17
C PRO A 37 -13.76 -13.87 18.55
N ALA A 38 -14.04 -14.14 19.84
CA ALA A 38 -15.41 -14.05 20.37
C ALA A 38 -16.01 -12.65 20.09
N ASP A 39 -15.15 -11.67 19.84
CA ASP A 39 -15.43 -10.28 19.50
C ASP A 39 -15.44 -9.95 18.00
N LEU A 40 -15.26 -10.90 17.06
CA LEU A 40 -15.32 -10.56 15.62
C LEU A 40 -16.66 -9.93 15.28
N LYS A 41 -17.77 -10.51 15.77
CA LYS A 41 -19.11 -9.93 15.56
C LYS A 41 -19.30 -8.59 16.27
N SER A 42 -18.60 -8.34 17.38
CA SER A 42 -18.71 -7.09 18.13
C SER A 42 -17.88 -5.98 17.45
N ILE A 43 -16.68 -6.30 16.98
CA ILE A 43 -15.81 -5.46 16.13
C ILE A 43 -16.50 -5.17 14.80
N GLU A 44 -17.00 -6.19 14.09
CA GLU A 44 -17.77 -6.03 12.86
C GLU A 44 -19.01 -5.16 13.07
N ARG A 45 -19.72 -5.28 14.21
CA ARG A 45 -20.85 -4.40 14.56
C ARG A 45 -20.41 -2.97 14.92
N ARG A 46 -19.21 -2.79 15.47
CA ARG A 46 -18.66 -1.48 15.87
C ARG A 46 -18.09 -0.74 14.66
N GLU A 47 -17.43 -1.46 13.76
CA GLU A 47 -16.92 -0.95 12.49
C GLU A 47 -18.03 -0.76 11.45
N SER A 48 -19.04 -1.64 11.35
CA SER A 48 -20.18 -1.43 10.43
C SER A 48 -21.07 -0.25 10.83
N LYS A 49 -20.99 0.19 12.09
CA LYS A 49 -21.59 1.44 12.57
C LYS A 49 -20.73 2.67 12.28
N LYS A 50 -19.43 2.52 12.00
CA LYS A 50 -18.64 3.63 11.45
C LYS A 50 -19.10 3.80 10.01
N LYS A 51 -19.69 4.96 9.71
CA LYS A 51 -19.73 5.39 8.31
C LYS A 51 -18.29 5.43 7.82
N ILE A 52 -18.06 4.99 6.59
CA ILE A 52 -16.87 5.42 5.86
C ILE A 52 -17.03 6.94 5.79
N GLU A 53 -16.34 7.65 6.70
CA GLU A 53 -16.19 9.09 6.55
C GLU A 53 -15.60 9.27 5.15
N LYS A 54 -16.20 10.16 4.34
CA LYS A 54 -15.68 10.46 3.01
C LYS A 54 -14.19 10.65 3.16
N LEU A 55 -13.44 9.68 2.66
CA LEU A 55 -11.99 9.80 2.53
C LEU A 55 -11.82 11.11 1.75
N GLY A 56 -11.11 12.07 2.32
CA GLY A 56 -11.13 13.49 1.90
C GLY A 56 -10.69 13.72 0.45
N PRO A 57 -10.04 14.84 0.10
CA PRO A 57 -9.48 14.98 -1.24
C PRO A 57 -8.35 13.94 -1.46
N LEU A 58 -8.74 12.76 -1.96
CA LEU A 58 -7.90 11.56 -2.07
C LEU A 58 -6.62 11.78 -2.87
N ALA A 59 -6.67 12.63 -3.90
CA ALA A 59 -5.51 12.99 -4.71
C ALA A 59 -4.54 13.93 -3.98
N ALA A 60 -5.02 14.86 -3.15
CA ALA A 60 -4.15 15.75 -2.36
C ALA A 60 -3.32 14.94 -1.36
N ASN A 61 -3.96 14.01 -0.66
CA ASN A 61 -3.28 13.09 0.27
C ASN A 61 -2.24 12.22 -0.45
N TYR A 62 -2.49 11.88 -1.72
CA TYR A 62 -1.53 11.17 -2.57
C TYR A 62 -0.32 12.02 -2.91
N ARG A 63 -0.53 13.28 -3.30
CA ARG A 63 0.55 14.23 -3.59
C ARG A 63 1.41 14.49 -2.36
N GLU A 64 0.81 14.71 -1.20
CA GLU A 64 1.53 14.85 0.07
C GLU A 64 2.45 13.66 0.33
N VAL A 65 1.98 12.44 0.05
CA VAL A 65 2.81 11.23 0.18
C VAL A 65 3.93 11.21 -0.84
N ILE A 66 3.67 11.56 -2.11
CA ILE A 66 4.71 11.64 -3.16
C ILE A 66 5.78 12.67 -2.77
N GLU A 67 5.37 13.88 -2.38
CA GLU A 67 6.24 14.97 -1.96
C GLU A 67 7.09 14.58 -0.74
N ALA A 68 6.45 14.02 0.29
CA ALA A 68 7.15 13.49 1.45
C ALA A 68 8.19 12.42 1.04
N LEU A 69 7.83 11.50 0.13
CA LEU A 69 8.76 10.49 -0.34
C LEU A 69 9.93 11.09 -1.15
N THR A 70 9.71 12.19 -1.89
CA THR A 70 10.80 12.88 -2.59
C THR A 70 11.75 13.61 -1.64
N ASP A 71 11.28 14.07 -0.49
CA ASP A 71 12.08 14.83 0.48
C ASP A 71 12.91 13.98 1.44
N ILE A 72 12.75 12.64 1.42
CA ILE A 72 13.52 11.73 2.28
C ILE A 72 15.03 11.90 2.06
N ARG A 73 15.76 12.03 3.17
CA ARG A 73 17.20 12.20 3.21
C ARG A 73 17.79 11.66 4.52
N LEU A 74 19.11 11.64 4.61
CA LEU A 74 19.78 11.49 5.90
C LEU A 74 19.65 12.77 6.72
N LYS A 75 19.83 12.65 8.03
CA LYS A 75 19.89 13.82 8.90
C LYS A 75 21.07 14.73 8.50
N PRO A 76 20.95 16.06 8.71
CA PRO A 76 21.93 17.04 8.22
C PRO A 76 23.37 16.83 8.69
N GLU A 77 23.57 16.16 9.82
CA GLU A 77 24.90 15.85 10.36
C GLU A 77 25.66 14.74 9.60
N PHE A 78 25.02 14.04 8.66
CA PHE A 78 25.64 12.99 7.86
C PHE A 78 26.04 13.49 6.46
N SER A 79 27.07 12.87 5.88
CA SER A 79 27.61 13.24 4.56
C SER A 79 26.65 12.88 3.43
N SER A 80 26.57 13.72 2.39
CA SER A 80 25.87 13.39 1.13
C SER A 80 26.47 12.16 0.42
N HIS A 81 27.70 11.77 0.75
CA HIS A 81 28.39 10.61 0.18
C HIS A 81 28.30 9.37 1.07
N ASP A 82 27.52 9.40 2.15
CA ASP A 82 27.32 8.22 3.00
C ASP A 82 26.65 7.08 2.18
N PRO A 83 27.14 5.82 2.28
CA PRO A 83 26.54 4.68 1.59
C PRO A 83 25.04 4.52 1.83
N GLU A 84 24.54 4.97 2.98
CA GLU A 84 23.12 4.91 3.32
C GLU A 84 22.26 5.79 2.40
N ASN A 85 22.79 6.88 1.83
CA ASN A 85 22.05 7.68 0.84
C ASN A 85 21.69 6.85 -0.38
N LYS A 86 22.60 5.99 -0.84
CA LYS A 86 22.34 5.11 -1.98
C LYS A 86 21.23 4.12 -1.66
N VAL A 87 21.22 3.59 -0.44
CA VAL A 87 20.14 2.69 -0.01
C VAL A 87 18.82 3.43 0.03
N LEU A 88 18.77 4.62 0.65
CA LEU A 88 17.57 5.45 0.69
C LEU A 88 17.04 5.79 -0.70
N ALA A 89 17.90 6.18 -1.63
CA ALA A 89 17.53 6.49 -3.01
C ALA A 89 16.91 5.27 -3.73
N GLU A 90 17.52 4.08 -3.60
CA GLU A 90 16.96 2.85 -4.17
C GLU A 90 15.61 2.49 -3.52
N ARG A 91 15.50 2.60 -2.18
CA ARG A 91 14.25 2.37 -1.46
C ARG A 91 13.15 3.34 -1.89
N ARG A 92 13.49 4.63 -2.07
CA ARG A 92 12.57 5.67 -2.55
C ARG A 92 12.02 5.29 -3.91
N LYS A 93 12.90 4.90 -4.84
CA LYS A 93 12.53 4.44 -6.17
C LYS A 93 11.56 3.25 -6.08
N ILE A 94 11.88 2.24 -5.27
CA ILE A 94 11.05 1.04 -5.03
C ILE A 94 9.65 1.38 -4.48
N VAL A 95 9.53 2.40 -3.65
CA VAL A 95 8.23 2.81 -3.12
C VAL A 95 7.44 3.59 -4.16
N LEU A 96 8.06 4.56 -4.84
CA LEU A 96 7.41 5.42 -5.84
C LEU A 96 6.91 4.64 -7.06
N GLY A 97 7.71 3.73 -7.63
CA GLY A 97 7.24 2.93 -8.76
C GLY A 97 6.17 1.89 -8.38
N PHE A 98 6.07 1.50 -7.10
CA PHE A 98 5.09 0.54 -6.64
C PHE A 98 3.77 1.27 -6.42
N LEU A 99 3.84 2.51 -5.95
CA LEU A 99 2.73 3.44 -5.96
C LEU A 99 2.19 3.67 -7.38
N ARG A 100 3.08 3.82 -8.37
CA ARG A 100 2.69 3.92 -9.78
C ARG A 100 1.96 2.67 -10.28
N GLN A 101 2.47 1.48 -9.97
CA GLN A 101 1.80 0.22 -10.29
C GLN A 101 0.40 0.15 -9.66
N ILE A 102 0.23 0.65 -8.44
CA ILE A 102 -1.08 0.72 -7.77
C ILE A 102 -2.02 1.64 -8.56
N LEU A 103 -1.56 2.78 -9.08
CA LEU A 103 -2.37 3.67 -9.92
C LEU A 103 -2.81 2.98 -11.23
N ASP A 104 -1.92 2.22 -11.88
CA ASP A 104 -2.26 1.42 -13.06
C ASP A 104 -3.34 0.37 -12.73
N ASP A 105 -3.21 -0.31 -11.58
CA ASP A 105 -4.18 -1.29 -11.11
C ASP A 105 -5.54 -0.62 -10.75
N VAL A 106 -5.55 0.63 -10.26
CA VAL A 106 -6.77 1.43 -10.06
C VAL A 106 -7.46 1.72 -11.40
N GLN A 107 -6.71 2.17 -12.42
CA GLN A 107 -7.25 2.40 -13.76
C GLN A 107 -7.89 1.14 -14.32
N ARG A 108 -7.20 -0.01 -14.19
CA ARG A 108 -7.70 -1.31 -14.64
C ARG A 108 -8.95 -1.72 -13.86
N TYR A 109 -8.95 -1.52 -12.54
CA TYR A 109 -10.10 -1.84 -11.70
C TYR A 109 -11.35 -1.07 -12.11
N VAL A 110 -11.25 0.26 -12.25
CA VAL A 110 -12.38 1.11 -12.64
C VAL A 110 -12.88 0.73 -14.04
N THR A 111 -11.98 0.44 -14.97
CA THR A 111 -12.33 -0.04 -16.32
C THR A 111 -13.15 -1.33 -16.25
N VAL A 112 -12.72 -2.31 -15.47
CA VAL A 112 -13.43 -3.59 -15.31
C VAL A 112 -14.77 -3.41 -14.60
N VAL A 113 -14.88 -2.53 -13.61
CA VAL A 113 -16.17 -2.20 -12.97
C VAL A 113 -17.14 -1.55 -13.96
N ASN A 114 -16.64 -0.65 -14.82
CA ASN A 114 -17.47 -0.03 -15.86
C ASN A 114 -17.95 -1.07 -16.88
N SER A 115 -17.07 -1.96 -17.35
CA SER A 115 -17.46 -3.09 -18.21
C SER A 115 -18.50 -3.98 -17.56
N PHE A 116 -18.34 -4.29 -16.26
CA PHE A 116 -19.33 -5.06 -15.50
C PHE A 116 -20.69 -4.36 -15.49
N ASN A 117 -20.72 -3.05 -15.22
CA ASN A 117 -21.96 -2.28 -15.18
C ASN A 117 -22.65 -2.20 -16.56
N ILE A 118 -21.88 -2.06 -17.64
CA ILE A 118 -22.39 -2.05 -19.01
C ILE A 118 -23.07 -3.38 -19.33
N ILE A 119 -22.37 -4.50 -19.08
CA ILE A 119 -22.92 -5.84 -19.32
C ILE A 119 -24.16 -6.04 -18.43
N TYR A 120 -24.07 -5.75 -17.14
CA TYR A 120 -25.18 -5.92 -16.21
C TYR A 120 -26.45 -5.15 -16.65
N ASN A 121 -26.28 -3.94 -17.18
CA ASN A 121 -27.39 -3.11 -17.64
C ASN A 121 -27.92 -3.51 -19.03
N SER A 122 -27.16 -4.26 -19.83
CA SER A 122 -27.59 -4.77 -21.14
C SER A 122 -28.41 -6.06 -21.06
N GLN A 123 -28.80 -6.50 -19.85
CA GLN A 123 -29.51 -7.76 -19.61
C GLN A 123 -30.77 -7.92 -20.49
N ASN A 124 -31.49 -6.83 -20.75
CA ASN A 124 -32.72 -6.85 -21.56
C ASN A 124 -32.46 -6.83 -23.08
N ASP A 125 -31.23 -6.53 -23.51
CA ASP A 125 -30.86 -6.39 -24.92
C ASP A 125 -30.20 -7.65 -25.50
N THR A 126 -29.67 -8.52 -24.64
CA THR A 126 -29.07 -9.81 -25.03
C THR A 126 -30.13 -10.88 -25.30
N LYS A 127 -30.20 -11.36 -26.55
CA LYS A 127 -31.06 -12.49 -26.95
C LYS A 127 -30.56 -13.85 -26.48
N ASP A 128 -29.26 -13.95 -26.14
CA ASP A 128 -28.63 -15.17 -25.65
C ASP A 128 -28.35 -15.04 -24.14
N SER A 129 -29.15 -15.76 -23.35
CA SER A 129 -29.05 -15.77 -21.89
C SER A 129 -27.80 -16.50 -21.37
N GLU A 130 -27.23 -17.44 -22.14
CA GLU A 130 -26.05 -18.21 -21.73
C GLU A 130 -24.78 -17.39 -21.97
N GLU A 131 -24.69 -16.73 -23.12
CA GLU A 131 -23.58 -15.81 -23.44
C GLU A 131 -23.52 -14.65 -22.43
N TYR A 132 -24.68 -14.05 -22.12
CA TYR A 132 -24.79 -13.02 -21.09
C TYR A 132 -24.27 -13.49 -19.72
N ALA A 133 -24.75 -14.66 -19.26
CA ALA A 133 -24.38 -15.19 -17.95
C ALA A 133 -22.87 -15.53 -17.88
N SER A 134 -22.31 -16.07 -18.96
CA SER A 134 -20.88 -16.37 -19.08
C SER A 134 -20.04 -15.08 -19.02
N ASN A 135 -20.39 -14.08 -19.81
CA ASN A 135 -19.68 -12.80 -19.86
C ASN A 135 -19.73 -12.07 -18.51
N LEU A 136 -20.91 -12.01 -17.88
CA LEU A 136 -21.07 -11.40 -16.56
C LEU A 136 -20.21 -12.10 -15.50
N LYS A 137 -20.18 -13.44 -15.50
CA LYS A 137 -19.35 -14.23 -14.59
C LYS A 137 -17.85 -13.98 -14.79
N ASN A 138 -17.40 -13.90 -16.04
CA ASN A 138 -15.99 -13.67 -16.37
C ASN A 138 -15.53 -12.30 -15.89
N VAL A 139 -16.31 -11.25 -16.19
CA VAL A 139 -15.99 -9.88 -15.78
C VAL A 139 -16.10 -9.68 -14.27
N ASP A 140 -17.09 -10.31 -13.61
CA ASP A 140 -17.19 -10.30 -12.13
C ASP A 140 -15.97 -10.98 -11.48
N SER A 141 -15.50 -12.09 -12.05
CA SER A 141 -14.31 -12.79 -11.58
C SER A 141 -13.07 -11.91 -11.70
N GLU A 142 -12.84 -11.29 -12.86
CA GLU A 142 -11.73 -10.36 -13.08
C GLU A 142 -11.80 -9.17 -12.11
N ARG A 143 -12.99 -8.58 -11.93
CA ARG A 143 -13.23 -7.49 -10.98
C ARG A 143 -12.78 -7.87 -9.57
N ARG A 144 -13.17 -9.06 -9.09
CA ARG A 144 -12.81 -9.56 -7.75
C ARG A 144 -11.31 -9.80 -7.62
N ILE A 145 -10.67 -10.34 -8.65
CA ILE A 145 -9.22 -10.60 -8.67
C ILE A 145 -8.46 -9.28 -8.55
N ILE A 146 -8.76 -8.29 -9.38
CA ILE A 146 -8.08 -6.98 -9.35
C ILE A 146 -8.35 -6.27 -8.02
N HIS A 147 -9.58 -6.31 -7.52
CA HIS A 147 -9.93 -5.69 -6.24
C HIS A 147 -9.11 -6.28 -5.07
N ASN A 148 -9.05 -7.61 -4.97
CA ASN A 148 -8.27 -8.26 -3.90
C ASN A 148 -6.78 -7.99 -4.05
N ARG A 149 -6.28 -7.86 -5.29
CA ARG A 149 -4.92 -7.43 -5.55
C ARG A 149 -4.66 -6.00 -5.05
N LEU A 150 -5.54 -5.05 -5.34
CA LEU A 150 -5.43 -3.67 -4.86
C LEU A 150 -5.36 -3.60 -3.33
N ILE A 151 -6.20 -4.36 -2.62
CA ILE A 151 -6.13 -4.47 -1.15
C ILE A 151 -4.74 -4.92 -0.72
N SER A 152 -4.23 -6.00 -1.32
CA SER A 152 -2.93 -6.56 -0.97
C SER A 152 -1.80 -5.60 -1.28
N ASP A 153 -1.80 -4.99 -2.46
CA ASP A 153 -0.76 -4.08 -2.93
C ASP A 153 -0.75 -2.80 -2.08
N LEU A 154 -1.91 -2.27 -1.68
CA LEU A 154 -1.97 -1.16 -0.72
C LEU A 154 -1.38 -1.53 0.65
N LYS A 155 -1.68 -2.71 1.21
CA LYS A 155 -1.06 -3.16 2.46
C LYS A 155 0.46 -3.29 2.36
N ILE A 156 0.95 -3.76 1.22
CA ILE A 156 2.39 -3.86 0.93
C ILE A 156 3.00 -2.46 0.86
N PHE A 157 2.34 -1.52 0.18
CA PHE A 157 2.77 -0.12 0.08
C PHE A 157 2.84 0.55 1.45
N VAL A 158 1.79 0.44 2.28
CA VAL A 158 1.78 0.97 3.65
C VAL A 158 2.99 0.44 4.44
N ARG A 159 3.25 -0.86 4.34
CA ARG A 159 4.36 -1.51 5.05
C ARG A 159 5.72 -1.04 4.54
N LEU A 160 5.88 -0.89 3.23
CA LEU A 160 7.06 -0.31 2.60
C LEU A 160 7.34 1.09 3.17
N VAL A 161 6.34 1.98 3.19
CA VAL A 161 6.48 3.33 3.73
C VAL A 161 6.80 3.30 5.23
N ASN A 162 6.09 2.47 6.00
CA ASN A 162 6.27 2.40 7.45
C ASN A 162 7.67 1.98 7.86
N ILE A 163 8.20 0.93 7.25
CA ILE A 163 9.53 0.43 7.58
C ILE A 163 10.60 1.43 7.15
N ASN A 164 10.50 1.98 5.94
CA ASN A 164 11.59 2.75 5.39
C ASN A 164 11.60 4.21 5.86
N PHE A 165 10.43 4.84 6.06
CA PHE A 165 10.31 6.30 6.06
C PHE A 165 9.42 6.89 7.15
N ASN A 166 8.42 6.17 7.67
CA ASN A 166 7.50 6.71 8.66
C ASN A 166 8.14 6.81 10.06
N ALA A 167 8.17 8.01 10.63
CA ALA A 167 8.70 8.27 11.98
C ALA A 167 7.91 7.60 13.10
N ASP A 168 6.60 7.39 12.92
CA ASP A 168 5.73 6.80 13.93
C ASP A 168 5.83 5.27 14.00
N PHE A 169 6.53 4.66 13.04
CA PHE A 169 6.82 3.22 13.08
C PHE A 169 7.91 2.93 14.11
N ASP A 170 7.67 1.97 15.00
CA ASP A 170 8.55 1.73 16.13
C ASP A 170 9.92 1.19 15.69
N PHE A 171 10.96 1.61 16.42
CA PHE A 171 12.34 1.29 16.05
C PHE A 171 12.63 -0.22 16.08
N ASN A 172 12.05 -0.97 17.02
CA ASN A 172 12.37 -2.39 17.18
C ASN A 172 11.80 -3.23 16.04
N SER A 173 10.56 -2.95 15.63
CA SER A 173 9.95 -3.57 14.46
C SER A 173 10.60 -3.11 13.17
N ARG A 174 11.02 -1.84 13.07
CA ARG A 174 11.83 -1.38 11.93
C ARG A 174 13.14 -2.14 11.83
N PHE A 175 13.87 -2.25 12.94
CA PHE A 175 15.13 -2.98 13.00
C PHE A 175 14.94 -4.46 12.64
N GLY A 176 13.91 -5.11 13.18
CA GLY A 176 13.56 -6.49 12.87
C GLY A 176 13.28 -6.72 11.39
N ALA A 177 12.53 -5.82 10.77
CA ALA A 177 12.23 -5.83 9.34
C ALA A 177 13.49 -5.60 8.47
N GLU A 178 14.24 -4.55 8.74
CA GLU A 178 15.44 -4.18 7.97
C GLU A 178 16.52 -5.26 8.02
N ARG A 179 16.67 -5.95 9.15
CA ARG A 179 17.62 -7.06 9.28
C ARG A 179 17.39 -8.20 8.28
N GLN A 180 16.14 -8.38 7.83
CA GLN A 180 15.77 -9.42 6.86
C GLN A 180 15.93 -8.96 5.41
N MET A 181 16.26 -7.68 5.18
CA MET A 181 16.38 -7.15 3.83
C MET A 181 17.67 -7.63 3.13
N PRO A 182 17.62 -7.91 1.82
CA PRO A 182 18.79 -8.43 1.08
C PRO A 182 20.02 -7.51 1.12
N ASP A 183 19.82 -6.20 1.10
CA ASP A 183 20.86 -5.16 1.19
C ASP A 183 21.45 -5.00 2.60
N ARG A 184 20.83 -5.61 3.62
CA ARG A 184 21.29 -5.57 5.03
C ARG A 184 21.91 -6.88 5.51
N LYS A 185 21.86 -7.94 4.70
CA LYS A 185 22.25 -9.33 5.09
C LYS A 185 23.63 -9.47 5.73
N ASN A 186 24.57 -8.59 5.41
CA ASN A 186 25.96 -8.67 5.89
C ASN A 186 26.30 -7.63 6.98
N LEU A 187 25.34 -6.80 7.40
CA LEU A 187 25.58 -5.83 8.47
C LEU A 187 25.44 -6.51 9.83
N SER A 188 26.34 -6.17 10.74
CA SER A 188 26.16 -6.47 12.15
C SER A 188 24.99 -5.66 12.74
N ASP A 189 24.44 -6.13 13.86
CA ASP A 189 23.37 -5.42 14.57
C ASP A 189 23.76 -3.98 14.93
N SER A 190 25.04 -3.73 15.23
CA SER A 190 25.55 -2.38 15.53
C SER A 190 25.56 -1.49 14.28
N GLU A 191 26.08 -2.00 13.16
CA GLU A 191 26.12 -1.26 11.89
C GLU A 191 24.72 -0.95 11.36
N LEU A 192 23.79 -1.90 11.49
CA LEU A 192 22.40 -1.69 11.09
C LEU A 192 21.71 -0.63 11.96
N ARG A 193 21.90 -0.67 13.29
CA ARG A 193 21.36 0.37 14.18
C ARG A 193 21.93 1.74 13.85
N GLU A 194 23.23 1.81 13.57
CA GLU A 194 23.87 3.04 13.15
C GLU A 194 23.24 3.56 11.86
N ALA A 195 23.14 2.74 10.81
CA ALA A 195 22.53 3.11 9.53
C ALA A 195 21.10 3.64 9.68
N LEU A 196 20.26 2.96 10.46
CA LEU A 196 18.88 3.41 10.72
C LEU A 196 18.83 4.74 11.48
N ASN A 197 19.76 4.98 12.39
CA ASN A 197 19.84 6.24 13.13
C ASN A 197 20.27 7.43 12.26
N LYS A 198 20.90 7.19 11.10
CA LYS A 198 21.29 8.25 10.15
C LYS A 198 20.12 8.84 9.38
N ARG A 199 19.00 8.12 9.27
CA ARG A 199 17.85 8.51 8.45
C ARG A 199 17.02 9.60 9.13
N ASP A 200 16.54 10.54 8.33
CA ASP A 200 15.52 11.50 8.74
C ASP A 200 14.13 10.93 8.40
N TYR A 201 13.42 10.43 9.42
CA TYR A 201 12.11 9.83 9.25
C TYR A 201 11.02 10.91 9.26
N ILE A 202 10.01 10.73 8.41
CA ILE A 202 8.97 11.71 8.18
C ILE A 202 7.75 11.38 9.03
N LYS A 203 7.18 12.40 9.67
CA LYS A 203 5.83 12.32 10.25
C LYS A 203 4.82 12.65 9.16
N PHE A 204 3.98 11.68 8.83
CA PHE A 204 2.89 11.90 7.88
C PHE A 204 1.72 12.54 8.62
N ASP A 205 1.39 13.78 8.28
CA ASP A 205 0.52 14.65 9.08
C ASP A 205 -0.99 14.39 8.86
N GLN A 206 -1.39 13.12 8.76
CA GLN A 206 -2.79 12.68 8.72
C GLN A 206 -2.90 11.14 8.81
N LYS A 207 -4.04 10.66 9.34
CA LYS A 207 -4.56 9.31 9.07
C LYS A 207 -5.05 9.23 7.61
N ASN A 208 -4.17 9.50 6.64
CA ASN A 208 -4.47 9.37 5.22
C ASN A 208 -4.86 7.91 4.96
N PHE A 209 -5.89 7.63 4.17
CA PHE A 209 -6.36 6.25 3.92
C PHE A 209 -5.23 5.27 3.52
N LEU A 210 -4.22 5.78 2.81
CA LEU A 210 -3.03 5.03 2.40
C LEU A 210 -2.06 4.70 3.54
N LEU A 211 -2.06 5.47 4.62
CA LEU A 211 -1.10 5.36 5.73
C LEU A 211 -1.78 5.12 7.09
N GLY A 212 -3.11 5.18 7.11
CA GLY A 212 -3.97 4.82 8.23
C GLY A 212 -4.43 3.38 8.16
N ASP A 213 -5.03 2.90 9.24
CA ASP A 213 -5.52 1.53 9.33
C ASP A 213 -6.69 1.32 8.35
N LEU A 214 -6.45 0.54 7.30
CA LEU A 214 -7.53 -0.07 6.52
C LEU A 214 -8.51 -0.77 7.48
N PRO A 215 -9.82 -0.73 7.23
CA PRO A 215 -10.79 -1.45 8.06
C PRO A 215 -10.37 -2.92 8.22
N THR A 216 -10.42 -3.44 9.44
CA THR A 216 -10.08 -4.85 9.69
C THR A 216 -11.18 -5.78 9.18
N ASN A 217 -12.42 -5.28 9.07
CA ASN A 217 -13.52 -5.96 8.42
C ASN A 217 -13.35 -6.02 6.89
N SER A 218 -13.25 -7.24 6.35
CA SER A 218 -13.09 -7.50 4.91
C SER A 218 -14.16 -6.88 3.99
N SER A 219 -15.39 -6.69 4.45
CA SER A 219 -16.46 -6.06 3.66
C SER A 219 -16.29 -4.55 3.59
N LEU A 220 -16.00 -3.92 4.74
CA LEU A 220 -15.77 -2.48 4.82
C LEU A 220 -14.46 -2.09 4.14
N GLU A 221 -13.43 -2.93 4.25
CA GLU A 221 -12.17 -2.77 3.53
C GLU A 221 -12.43 -2.74 2.03
N ARG A 222 -13.21 -3.69 1.50
CA ARG A 222 -13.57 -3.70 0.08
C ARG A 222 -14.36 -2.48 -0.34
N GLU A 223 -15.32 -2.05 0.46
CA GLU A 223 -16.10 -0.85 0.16
C GLU A 223 -15.24 0.41 0.15
N ALA A 224 -14.38 0.57 1.16
CA ALA A 224 -13.46 1.71 1.24
C ALA A 224 -12.47 1.74 0.07
N ILE A 225 -11.93 0.59 -0.33
CA ILE A 225 -11.00 0.46 -1.47
C ILE A 225 -11.71 0.75 -2.78
N LYS A 226 -12.98 0.33 -2.93
CA LYS A 226 -13.79 0.71 -4.08
C LYS A 226 -13.97 2.21 -4.13
N GLU A 227 -14.48 2.84 -3.06
CA GLU A 227 -14.72 4.28 -3.00
C GLU A 227 -13.44 5.07 -3.27
N TRP A 228 -12.33 4.63 -2.66
CA TRP A 228 -11.00 5.18 -2.87
C TRP A 228 -10.56 5.12 -4.34
N ALA A 229 -10.65 3.95 -4.98
CA ALA A 229 -10.24 3.77 -6.38
C ALA A 229 -11.07 4.65 -7.33
N PHE A 230 -12.37 4.78 -7.08
CA PHE A 230 -13.24 5.66 -7.86
C PHE A 230 -12.95 7.14 -7.62
N GLY A 231 -12.66 7.53 -6.38
CA GLY A 231 -12.32 8.91 -6.05
C GLY A 231 -10.98 9.36 -6.65
N LEU A 232 -10.01 8.45 -6.80
CA LEU A 232 -8.74 8.73 -7.48
C LEU A 232 -8.83 8.76 -9.00
N TYR A 233 -9.81 8.07 -9.59
CA TYR A 233 -9.85 7.84 -11.04
C TYR A 233 -9.79 9.14 -11.86
N GLY A 234 -10.44 10.21 -11.38
CA GLY A 234 -10.44 11.51 -12.03
C GLY A 234 -9.09 12.22 -12.05
N ASP A 235 -8.19 11.86 -11.12
CA ASP A 235 -6.89 12.50 -10.92
C ASP A 235 -5.71 11.64 -11.40
N LEU A 236 -5.95 10.41 -11.88
CA LEU A 236 -4.90 9.45 -12.22
C LEU A 236 -3.85 9.99 -13.19
N ALA A 237 -4.26 10.75 -14.21
CA ALA A 237 -3.34 11.31 -15.20
C ALA A 237 -2.35 12.29 -14.54
N ASN A 238 -2.86 13.19 -13.69
CA ASN A 238 -2.03 14.14 -12.97
C ASN A 238 -1.11 13.42 -11.97
N LEU A 239 -1.62 12.42 -11.25
CA LEU A 239 -0.84 11.65 -10.28
C LEU A 239 0.26 10.78 -10.93
N ASP A 240 0.00 10.23 -12.13
CA ASP A 240 1.04 9.51 -12.90
C ASP A 240 2.12 10.48 -13.40
N ASP A 241 1.76 11.70 -13.77
CA ASP A 241 2.74 12.73 -14.14
C ASP A 241 3.56 13.21 -12.92
N ASP A 242 2.92 13.46 -11.78
CA ASP A 242 3.58 13.78 -10.50
C ASP A 242 4.59 12.66 -10.12
N LEU A 243 4.19 11.39 -10.30
CA LEU A 243 5.07 10.24 -10.05
C LEU A 243 6.20 10.09 -11.07
N LYS A 244 5.95 10.38 -12.35
CA LYS A 244 7.01 10.39 -13.36
C LYS A 244 8.04 11.46 -13.04
N GLU A 245 7.61 12.64 -12.64
CA GLU A 245 8.51 13.72 -12.22
C GLU A 245 9.31 13.29 -10.99
N ALA A 246 8.65 12.75 -9.96
CA ALA A 246 9.32 12.23 -8.75
C ALA A 246 10.34 11.12 -9.06
N LEU A 247 10.06 10.25 -10.04
CA LEU A 247 10.97 9.19 -10.48
C LEU A 247 12.10 9.70 -11.40
N GLN A 248 11.90 10.85 -12.06
CA GLN A 248 12.87 11.48 -12.96
C GLN A 248 13.78 12.48 -12.26
N ASN A 249 13.33 13.06 -11.14
CA ASN A 249 14.13 13.90 -10.27
C ASN A 249 15.32 13.09 -9.77
N LYS A 250 16.43 13.19 -10.52
CA LYS A 250 17.75 12.71 -10.12
C LYS A 250 18.10 13.44 -8.83
N ASP A 251 18.53 12.69 -7.81
CA ASP A 251 19.00 13.25 -6.54
C ASP A 251 19.79 14.54 -6.81
N PRO A 252 19.36 15.70 -6.28
CA PRO A 252 20.20 16.87 -6.31
C PRO A 252 21.38 16.54 -5.39
N ASN A 253 22.54 16.31 -6.01
CA ASN A 253 23.87 16.13 -5.42
C ASN A 253 24.03 16.57 -3.95
#